data_AF-A0A9E5YTB5-F1
#
_entry.id   AF-A0A9E5YTB5-F1
#
_cell.length_a   1.000
_cell.length_b   1.000
_cell.length_c   1.000
_cell.angle_alpha   90.00
_cell.angle_beta   90.00
_cell.angle_gamma   90.00
#
_symmetry.space_group_name_H-M   'P 1'
#
loop_
_entity.id
_entity.type
_entity.pdbx_description
1 polymer ?
#
loop_
_entity_poly.entity_id
_entity_poly.type
_entity_poly.pdbx_seq_one_letter_code
_entity_poly.pdbx_strand_id
1 'polypeptide(L)'
;MNSNFINELKIIFFKQMTLIIKVEEKLLKSFSEGLLAGTTHTSIGQEACAVGVINALDRNKDIIFSNLRNHGHYLAHSMIYGVCYMTLINKDK
;
A
#
# COMPACT_ATOMS: atom_id res chain seq x y z
N MET A 1 5.25 23.89 14.86
CA MET A 1 4.11 23.17 14.25
C MET A 1 2.98 23.08 15.27
N ASN A 2 1.73 23.27 14.86
CA ASN A 2 0.55 23.17 15.72
C ASN A 2 0.36 21.71 16.19
N SER A 3 0.08 21.47 17.48
CA SER A 3 -0.13 20.12 18.02
C SER A 3 -1.33 19.41 17.38
N ASN A 4 -2.38 20.14 17.03
CA ASN A 4 -3.56 19.58 16.34
C ASN A 4 -3.19 19.04 14.96
N PHE A 5 -2.37 19.78 14.20
CA PHE A 5 -1.89 19.35 12.89
C PHE A 5 -1.04 18.06 12.99
N ILE A 6 -0.16 17.97 13.98
CA ILE A 6 0.64 16.75 14.20
C ILE A 6 -0.26 15.56 14.55
N ASN A 7 -1.30 15.77 15.36
CA ASN A 7 -2.23 14.71 15.73
C ASN A 7 -3.06 14.23 14.53
N GLU A 8 -3.51 15.14 13.66
CA GLU A 8 -4.20 14.79 12.42
C GLU A 8 -3.32 13.97 11.49
N LEU A 9 -2.06 14.39 11.29
CA LEU A 9 -1.10 13.64 10.48
C LEU A 9 -0.85 12.22 11.03
N LYS A 10 -0.70 12.08 12.36
CA LYS A 10 -0.55 10.76 12.99
C LYS A 10 -1.74 9.84 12.69
N ILE A 11 -2.96 10.36 12.76
CA ILE A 11 -4.18 9.60 12.45
C ILE A 11 -4.19 9.19 10.98
N ILE A 12 -3.85 10.09 10.07
CA ILE A 12 -3.78 9.80 8.63
C ILE A 12 -2.76 8.70 8.36
N PHE A 13 -1.53 8.84 8.88
CA PHE A 13 -0.47 7.86 8.64
C PHE A 13 -0.80 6.51 9.25
N PHE A 14 -1.36 6.49 10.46
CA PHE A 14 -1.81 5.25 11.11
C PHE A 14 -2.88 4.53 10.26
N LYS A 15 -3.85 5.27 9.72
CA LYS A 15 -4.88 4.71 8.83
C LYS A 15 -4.26 4.14 7.56
N GLN A 16 -3.34 4.86 6.91
CA GLN A 16 -2.68 4.39 5.69
C GLN A 16 -1.83 3.13 5.94
N MET A 17 -1.05 3.09 7.02
CA MET A 17 -0.25 1.90 7.35
C MET A 17 -1.14 0.69 7.67
N THR A 18 -2.17 0.88 8.50
CA THR A 18 -3.12 -0.20 8.86
C THR A 18 -3.78 -0.81 7.63
N LEU A 19 -4.13 0.04 6.68
CA LEU A 19 -4.76 -0.33 5.43
C LEU A 19 -3.82 -1.11 4.50
N ILE A 20 -2.57 -0.69 4.38
CA ILE A 20 -1.55 -1.45 3.64
C ILE A 20 -1.42 -2.86 4.23
N ILE A 21 -1.29 -2.96 5.56
CA ILE A 21 -1.24 -4.25 6.27
C ILE A 21 -2.45 -5.11 5.92
N LYS A 22 -3.67 -4.56 6.04
CA LYS A 22 -4.91 -5.32 5.81
C LYS A 22 -5.05 -5.80 4.37
N VAL A 23 -4.65 -4.99 3.40
CA VAL A 23 -4.67 -5.38 1.99
C VAL A 23 -3.66 -6.49 1.74
N GLU A 24 -2.44 -6.37 2.25
CA GLU A 24 -1.40 -7.39 2.05
C GLU A 24 -1.70 -8.70 2.78
N GLU A 25 -2.28 -8.66 3.98
CA GLU A 25 -2.81 -9.84 4.68
C GLU A 25 -3.86 -10.56 3.82
N LYS A 26 -4.78 -9.80 3.20
CA LYS A 26 -5.81 -10.35 2.31
C LYS A 26 -5.19 -10.94 1.04
N LEU A 27 -4.18 -10.29 0.45
CA LEU A 27 -3.46 -10.82 -0.71
C LEU A 27 -2.74 -12.13 -0.37
N LEU A 28 -2.07 -12.22 0.79
CA LEU A 28 -1.44 -13.46 1.24
C LEU A 28 -2.45 -14.57 1.44
N LYS A 29 -3.61 -14.26 2.04
CA LYS A 29 -4.69 -15.23 2.19
C LYS A 29 -5.19 -15.72 0.83
N SER A 30 -5.52 -14.81 -0.09
CA SER A 30 -5.98 -15.17 -1.44
C SER A 30 -4.91 -15.93 -2.25
N PHE A 31 -3.63 -15.63 -2.03
CA PHE A 31 -2.53 -16.41 -2.60
C PHE A 31 -2.52 -17.85 -2.06
N SER A 32 -2.64 -18.02 -0.74
CA SER A 32 -2.71 -19.35 -0.12
C SER A 32 -3.93 -20.17 -0.55
N GLU A 33 -5.02 -19.51 -0.92
CA GLU A 33 -6.24 -20.12 -1.47
C GLU A 33 -6.12 -20.41 -2.98
N GLY A 34 -5.01 -20.04 -3.63
CA GLY A 34 -4.78 -20.24 -5.05
C GLY A 34 -5.67 -19.37 -5.96
N LEU A 35 -6.15 -18.22 -5.43
CA LEU A 35 -6.98 -17.26 -6.14
C LEU A 35 -6.17 -16.17 -6.88
N LEU A 36 -4.90 -16.00 -6.50
CA LEU A 36 -3.99 -15.07 -7.16
C LEU A 36 -3.10 -15.79 -8.18
N ALA A 37 -2.78 -15.11 -9.28
CA ALA A 37 -1.84 -15.59 -10.28
C ALA A 37 -0.40 -15.17 -9.96
N GLY A 38 0.58 -15.99 -10.36
CA GLY A 38 2.00 -15.65 -10.27
C GLY A 38 2.57 -15.71 -8.85
N THR A 39 3.32 -14.68 -8.46
CA THR A 39 3.98 -14.57 -7.15
C THR A 39 3.58 -13.27 -6.46
N THR A 40 3.33 -13.30 -5.14
CA THR A 40 3.05 -12.09 -4.35
C THR A 40 4.23 -11.75 -3.46
N HIS A 41 4.62 -10.46 -3.44
CA HIS A 41 5.72 -9.96 -2.61
C HIS A 41 5.20 -8.84 -1.72
N THR A 42 4.92 -9.18 -0.47
CA THR A 42 4.40 -8.21 0.49
C THR A 42 5.49 -7.29 1.04
N SER A 43 5.09 -6.12 1.48
CA SER A 43 5.88 -5.12 2.20
C SER A 43 5.49 -5.00 3.67
N ILE A 44 4.79 -6.01 4.24
CA ILE A 44 4.41 -6.04 5.65
C ILE A 44 5.64 -5.81 6.54
N GLY A 45 5.55 -4.84 7.45
CA GLY A 45 6.64 -4.35 8.30
C GLY A 45 7.43 -3.16 7.71
N GLN A 46 7.15 -2.75 6.47
CA GLN A 46 7.82 -1.63 5.77
C GLN A 46 6.87 -0.49 5.38
N GLU A 47 5.63 -0.52 5.88
CA GLU A 47 4.55 0.40 5.52
C GLU A 47 4.84 1.83 5.96
N ALA A 48 5.53 2.00 7.08
CA ALA A 48 5.98 3.31 7.56
C ALA A 48 6.92 3.98 6.54
N CYS A 49 7.78 3.22 5.85
CA CYS A 49 8.65 3.75 4.81
C CYS A 49 7.82 4.21 3.61
N ALA A 50 6.86 3.39 3.16
CA ALA A 50 5.99 3.74 2.04
C ALA A 50 5.14 4.97 2.33
N VAL A 51 4.45 5.01 3.48
CA VAL A 51 3.60 6.13 3.91
C VAL A 51 4.44 7.40 4.09
N GLY A 52 5.58 7.30 4.78
CA GLY A 52 6.45 8.43 5.04
C GLY A 52 6.97 9.08 3.76
N VAL A 53 7.56 8.27 2.86
CA VAL A 53 8.11 8.76 1.59
C VAL A 53 7.00 9.37 0.74
N ILE A 54 5.90 8.65 0.50
CA ILE A 54 4.86 9.09 -0.43
C ILE A 54 4.16 10.37 0.04
N ASN A 55 3.95 10.57 1.34
CA ASN A 55 3.34 11.81 1.84
C ASN A 55 4.30 13.00 1.86
N ALA A 56 5.60 12.79 1.63
CA ALA A 56 6.60 13.84 1.53
C ALA A 56 6.86 14.32 0.09
N LEU A 57 6.34 13.62 -0.92
CA LEU A 57 6.56 13.95 -2.34
C LEU A 57 5.67 15.10 -2.84
N ASP A 58 6.19 15.90 -3.75
CA ASP A 58 5.40 16.80 -4.59
C ASP A 58 4.76 16.01 -5.73
N ARG A 59 3.46 15.77 -5.63
CA ARG A 59 2.68 14.97 -6.61
C ARG A 59 2.71 15.52 -8.04
N ASN A 60 3.05 16.80 -8.23
CA ASN A 60 3.09 17.41 -9.56
C ASN A 60 4.46 17.33 -10.22
N LYS A 61 5.50 16.92 -9.48
CA LYS A 61 6.89 16.97 -9.94
C LYS A 61 7.63 15.65 -9.76
N ASP A 62 7.36 14.96 -8.66
CA ASP A 62 8.12 13.79 -8.28
C ASP A 62 7.60 12.53 -8.98
N ILE A 63 8.54 11.74 -9.48
CA ILE A 63 8.25 10.46 -10.15
C ILE A 63 8.52 9.33 -9.16
N ILE A 64 7.56 8.41 -9.04
CA ILE A 64 7.68 7.23 -8.20
C ILE A 64 8.04 6.03 -9.08
N PHE A 65 9.18 5.41 -8.77
CA PHE A 65 9.57 4.11 -9.29
C PHE A 65 9.75 3.14 -8.12
N SER A 66 9.31 1.89 -8.28
CA SER A 66 9.35 0.89 -7.21
C SER A 66 9.67 -0.50 -7.76
N ASN A 67 10.02 -1.43 -6.86
CA ASN A 67 10.37 -2.81 -7.19
C ASN A 67 9.16 -3.75 -7.05
N LEU A 68 9.37 -5.06 -6.90
CA LEU A 68 8.29 -6.04 -6.78
C LEU A 68 7.49 -5.97 -5.45
N ARG A 69 7.99 -5.28 -4.42
CA ARG A 69 7.30 -5.00 -3.14
C ARG A 69 6.61 -3.63 -3.15
N ASN A 70 5.97 -3.28 -4.26
CA ASN A 70 5.45 -1.94 -4.49
C ASN A 70 4.06 -1.68 -3.90
N HIS A 71 3.35 -2.69 -3.38
CA HIS A 71 1.97 -2.52 -2.94
C HIS A 71 1.83 -1.40 -1.91
N GLY A 72 2.71 -1.32 -0.91
CA GLY A 72 2.72 -0.24 0.07
C GLY A 72 2.86 1.15 -0.57
N HIS A 73 3.79 1.32 -1.52
CA HIS A 73 4.00 2.58 -2.24
C HIS A 73 2.77 2.95 -3.10
N TYR A 74 2.23 1.98 -3.83
CA TYR A 74 1.06 2.17 -4.68
C TYR A 74 -0.18 2.54 -3.86
N LEU A 75 -0.40 1.83 -2.75
CA LEU A 75 -1.53 2.09 -1.85
C LEU A 75 -1.39 3.45 -1.19
N ALA A 76 -0.24 3.79 -0.62
CA ALA A 76 0.02 5.12 -0.05
C ALA A 76 -0.17 6.24 -1.09
N HIS A 77 0.17 5.99 -2.35
CA HIS A 77 0.06 6.99 -3.42
C HIS A 77 -1.37 7.18 -3.90
N SER A 78 -2.09 6.09 -4.18
CA SER A 78 -3.40 6.12 -4.84
C SER A 78 -4.57 6.12 -3.86
N MET A 79 -4.43 5.52 -2.68
CA MET A 79 -5.53 5.16 -1.77
C MET A 79 -6.64 4.30 -2.43
N ILE A 80 -6.32 3.61 -3.54
CA ILE A 80 -7.27 2.77 -4.28
C ILE A 80 -6.96 1.29 -4.03
N TYR A 81 -7.82 0.61 -3.27
CA TYR A 81 -7.63 -0.80 -2.88
C TYR A 81 -8.02 -1.80 -3.96
N GLY A 82 -9.06 -1.47 -4.74
CA GLY A 82 -9.63 -2.40 -5.71
C GLY A 82 -8.67 -2.74 -6.86
N VAL A 83 -7.85 -1.79 -7.28
CA VAL A 83 -6.93 -1.97 -8.42
C VAL A 83 -5.81 -2.94 -8.07
N CYS A 84 -5.22 -2.83 -6.87
CA CYS A 84 -4.16 -3.74 -6.41
C CYS A 84 -4.63 -5.20 -6.36
N TYR A 85 -5.86 -5.43 -5.93
CA TYR A 85 -6.45 -6.77 -5.91
C TYR A 85 -6.72 -7.25 -7.34
N MET A 86 -7.42 -6.46 -8.16
CA MET A 86 -7.84 -6.83 -9.52
C MET A 86 -6.69 -7.14 -10.48
N THR A 87 -5.51 -6.54 -10.29
CA THR A 87 -4.33 -6.86 -11.10
C THR A 87 -3.75 -8.23 -10.79
N LEU A 88 -4.05 -8.80 -9.62
CA LEU A 88 -3.44 -10.04 -9.12
C LEU A 88 -4.38 -11.24 -9.19
N ILE A 89 -5.68 -11.04 -9.43
CA ILE A 89 -6.66 -12.13 -9.51
C ILE A 89 -6.37 -13.00 -10.72
N ASN A 90 -6.42 -14.31 -10.52
CA ASN A 90 -6.37 -15.28 -11.59
C ASN A 90 -7.69 -15.25 -12.37
N LYS A 91 -7.69 -14.65 -13.56
CA LYS A 91 -8.91 -14.45 -14.38
C LYS A 91 -9.40 -15.73 -15.08
N ASP A 92 -8.61 -16.79 -15.02
CA ASP A 92 -8.85 -18.05 -15.72
C ASP A 92 -9.36 -19.17 -14.79
N LYS A 93 -9.84 -18.81 -13.59
CA LYS A 93 -10.60 -19.67 -12.67
C LYS A 93 -12.03 -19.15 -12.48
#